data_AF-A0A7K3NSF1-F1
#
_entry.id   AF-A0A7K3NSF1-F1
#
_cell.length_a   1.000
_cell.length_b   1.000
_cell.length_c   1.000
_cell.angle_alpha   90.00
_cell.angle_beta   90.00
_cell.angle_gamma   90.00
#
_symmetry.space_group_name_H-M   'P 1'
#
loop_
_entity.id
_entity.type
_entity.pdbx_description
1 polymer ?
#
loop_
_entity_poly.entity_id
_entity_poly.type
_entity_poly.pdbx_seq_one_letter_code
_entity_poly.pdbx_strand_id
1 'polypeptide(L)'
;MSSTASAGSALGLSVLQIPASLTVISRAQLEQRGDTNLNDAISRAGAISAMPHPGNGLSALSIRGFTDGASVMRLYDGLRQYGGVGITFPFDT
;
A
#
# COMPACT_ATOMS: atom_id res chain seq x y z
N MET A 1 22.93 -3.74 1.29
CA MET A 1 21.74 -3.12 0.65
C MET A 1 21.33 -3.95 -0.57
N SER A 2 20.60 -5.05 -0.36
CA SER A 2 19.90 -5.75 -1.43
C SER A 2 18.65 -6.39 -0.81
N SER A 3 17.61 -5.58 -0.60
CA SER A 3 16.29 -6.10 -0.24
C SER A 3 15.58 -6.48 -1.54
N THR A 4 15.17 -7.73 -1.67
CA THR A 4 14.24 -8.14 -2.72
C THR A 4 12.89 -7.52 -2.43
N ALA A 5 12.25 -6.92 -3.44
CA ALA A 5 10.87 -6.46 -3.30
C ALA A 5 9.93 -7.65 -3.56
N SER A 6 9.00 -7.93 -2.65
CA SER A 6 7.93 -8.92 -2.86
C SER A 6 6.81 -8.41 -3.77
N ALA A 7 6.86 -7.12 -4.15
CA ALA A 7 5.90 -6.43 -4.99
C ALA A 7 6.61 -5.58 -6.06
N GLY A 8 5.86 -5.05 -7.02
CA GLY A 8 6.39 -4.23 -8.11
C GLY A 8 6.89 -5.03 -9.33
N SER A 9 7.25 -6.29 -9.15
CA SER A 9 7.52 -7.25 -10.22
C SER A 9 7.30 -8.68 -9.73
N ALA A 10 6.77 -9.55 -10.60
CA ALA A 10 6.62 -10.99 -10.31
C ALA A 10 7.89 -11.81 -10.63
N LEU A 11 9.02 -11.13 -10.92
CA LEU A 11 10.24 -11.75 -11.43
C LEU A 11 11.33 -11.95 -10.35
N GLY A 12 11.05 -11.67 -9.07
CA GLY A 12 12.02 -11.86 -7.98
C GLY A 12 13.23 -10.93 -8.04
N LEU A 13 13.07 -9.75 -8.64
CA LEU A 13 14.14 -8.76 -8.82
C LEU A 13 14.47 -8.03 -7.51
N SER A 14 15.74 -7.63 -7.35
CA SER A 14 16.11 -6.67 -6.29
C SER A 14 15.49 -5.30 -6.57
N VAL A 15 15.30 -4.49 -5.53
CA VAL A 15 14.70 -3.14 -5.67
C VAL A 15 15.40 -2.29 -6.74
N LEU A 16 16.73 -2.38 -6.86
CA LEU A 16 17.51 -1.58 -7.82
C LEU A 16 17.36 -2.03 -9.28
N GLN A 17 16.88 -3.26 -9.52
CA GLN A 17 16.68 -3.80 -10.87
C GLN A 17 15.29 -3.52 -11.44
N ILE A 18 14.34 -3.06 -10.60
CA ILE A 18 12.97 -2.82 -11.05
C ILE A 18 12.89 -1.42 -11.68
N PRO A 19 12.51 -1.29 -12.96
CA PRO A 19 12.41 0.01 -13.66
C PRO A 19 11.10 0.73 -13.31
N ALA A 20 10.81 0.88 -12.02
CA ALA A 20 9.63 1.55 -11.51
C ALA A 20 9.92 2.27 -10.19
N SER A 21 9.12 3.27 -9.86
CA SER A 21 9.19 3.91 -8.54
C SER A 21 8.59 2.99 -7.48
N LEU A 22 9.37 2.63 -6.46
CA LEU A 22 8.94 1.77 -5.36
C LEU A 22 9.24 2.43 -4.02
N THR A 23 8.42 2.14 -3.01
CA THR A 23 8.71 2.44 -1.60
C THR A 23 8.45 1.17 -0.80
N VAL A 24 9.42 0.76 0.01
CA VAL A 24 9.30 -0.39 0.90
C VAL A 24 9.20 0.13 2.33
N ILE A 25 8.12 -0.23 3.01
CA ILE A 25 7.94 0.02 4.44
C ILE A 25 8.22 -1.30 5.17
N SER A 26 9.35 -1.36 5.87
CA SER A 26 9.79 -2.56 6.59
C SER A 26 9.07 -2.72 7.93
N ARG A 27 9.03 -3.95 8.47
CA ARG A 27 8.53 -4.22 9.82
C ARG A 27 9.18 -3.33 10.88
N ALA A 28 10.51 -3.20 10.83
CA ALA A 28 11.24 -2.34 11.78
C ALA A 28 10.77 -0.88 11.71
N GLN A 29 10.45 -0.35 10.52
CA GLN A 29 9.90 0.99 10.38
C GLN A 29 8.47 1.09 10.92
N LEU A 30 7.61 0.10 10.69
CA LEU A 30 6.26 0.06 11.25
C LEU A 30 6.30 0.05 12.78
N GLU A 31 7.16 -0.78 13.37
CA GLU A 31 7.36 -0.87 14.82
C GLU A 31 7.91 0.43 15.40
N GLN A 32 8.94 1.02 14.77
CA GLN A 32 9.52 2.30 15.20
C GLN A 32 8.51 3.46 15.15
N ARG A 33 7.57 3.41 14.20
CA ARG A 33 6.53 4.44 14.04
C ARG A 33 5.30 4.19 14.89
N GLY A 34 5.14 2.98 15.43
CA GLY A 34 3.92 2.55 16.10
C GLY A 34 2.71 2.58 15.17
N ASP A 35 2.91 2.31 13.87
CA ASP A 35 1.82 2.33 12.89
C ASP A 35 0.84 1.19 13.21
N THR A 36 -0.39 1.54 13.60
CA THR A 36 -1.47 0.58 13.90
C THR A 36 -2.44 0.40 12.75
N ASN A 37 -2.54 1.39 11.85
CA ASN A 37 -3.47 1.43 10.71
C ASN A 37 -2.72 1.41 9.36
N LEU A 38 -3.24 0.67 8.36
CA LEU A 38 -2.57 0.58 7.05
C LEU A 38 -2.61 1.87 6.25
N ASN A 39 -3.72 2.62 6.26
CA ASN A 39 -3.81 3.85 5.49
C ASN A 39 -2.78 4.86 5.96
N ASP A 40 -2.58 4.96 7.28
CA ASP A 40 -1.61 5.86 7.88
C ASP A 40 -0.20 5.45 7.48
N ALA A 41 0.12 4.15 7.62
CA ALA A 41 1.42 3.62 7.21
C ALA A 41 1.70 3.90 5.72
N ILE A 42 0.73 3.63 4.85
CA ILE A 42 0.85 3.79 3.39
C ILE A 42 0.96 5.27 3.00
N SER A 43 0.18 6.15 3.62
CA SER A 43 0.17 7.59 3.28
C SER A 43 1.44 8.33 3.71
N ARG A 44 2.29 7.70 4.54
CA ARG A 44 3.66 8.20 4.80
C ARG A 44 4.62 7.95 3.63
N ALA A 45 4.26 7.10 2.66
CA ALA A 45 5.05 6.94 1.44
C ALA A 45 4.90 8.16 0.53
N GLY A 46 5.95 8.47 -0.22
CA GLY A 46 5.93 9.60 -1.14
C GLY A 46 4.87 9.44 -2.23
N ALA A 47 4.17 10.55 -2.53
CA ALA A 47 3.13 10.64 -3.55
C ALA A 47 1.89 9.76 -3.33
N ILE A 48 1.65 9.30 -2.10
CA ILE A 48 0.41 8.63 -1.69
C ILE A 48 -0.30 9.47 -0.63
N SER A 49 -1.62 9.63 -0.75
CA SER A 49 -2.47 10.29 0.25
C SER A 49 -3.72 9.46 0.54
N ALA A 50 -4.17 9.43 1.79
CA ALA A 50 -5.46 8.82 2.16
C ALA A 50 -6.65 9.69 1.74
N MET A 51 -7.75 9.04 1.36
CA MET A 51 -9.05 9.67 1.06
C MET A 51 -10.20 8.96 1.78
N PRO A 52 -10.19 8.90 3.13
CA PRO A 52 -11.13 8.08 3.88
C PRO A 52 -12.54 8.67 3.87
N HIS A 53 -13.57 7.84 3.61
CA HIS A 53 -14.97 8.17 3.89
C HIS A 53 -15.79 6.89 4.15
N PRO A 54 -16.96 6.95 4.82
CA PRO A 54 -17.70 5.75 5.20
C PRO A 54 -18.01 4.80 4.04
N GLY A 55 -18.37 5.32 2.86
CA GLY A 55 -18.66 4.51 1.67
C GLY A 55 -17.49 3.71 1.08
N ASN A 56 -16.25 3.98 1.51
CA ASN A 56 -15.06 3.27 1.06
C ASN A 56 -14.35 2.51 2.18
N GLY A 57 -15.05 2.19 3.28
CA GLY A 57 -14.46 1.49 4.42
C GLY A 57 -13.27 2.22 5.05
N LEU A 58 -13.21 3.55 4.88
CA LEU A 58 -12.09 4.43 5.24
C LEU A 58 -10.77 4.06 4.53
N SER A 59 -10.81 3.27 3.47
CA SER A 59 -9.65 2.59 2.89
C SER A 59 -9.15 3.19 1.57
N ALA A 60 -9.73 4.26 1.03
CA ALA A 60 -9.29 4.77 -0.27
C ALA A 60 -7.96 5.53 -0.18
N LEU A 61 -7.18 5.44 -1.26
CA LEU A 61 -5.94 6.18 -1.47
C LEU A 61 -5.99 6.96 -2.78
N SER A 62 -5.13 7.97 -2.86
CA SER A 62 -4.76 8.67 -4.07
C SER A 62 -3.26 8.52 -4.31
N ILE A 63 -2.86 8.27 -5.55
CA ILE A 63 -1.45 8.29 -5.98
C ILE A 63 -1.34 8.87 -7.38
N ARG A 64 -0.45 9.84 -7.56
CA ARG A 64 -0.15 10.48 -8.86
C ARG A 64 -1.40 10.91 -9.66
N GLY A 65 -2.43 11.41 -8.97
CA GLY A 65 -3.68 11.90 -9.57
C GLY A 65 -4.76 10.84 -9.80
N PHE A 66 -4.49 9.56 -9.54
CA PHE A 66 -5.48 8.48 -9.58
C PHE A 66 -6.05 8.22 -8.19
N THR A 67 -7.34 7.95 -8.11
CA THR A 67 -8.07 7.85 -6.83
C THR A 67 -8.95 6.61 -6.74
N ASP A 68 -9.16 6.16 -5.50
CA ASP A 68 -10.05 5.05 -5.11
C ASP A 68 -9.61 3.66 -5.63
N GLY A 69 -10.21 2.59 -5.11
CA GLY A 69 -9.91 1.19 -5.44
C GLY A 69 -10.18 0.80 -6.89
N ALA A 70 -10.94 1.63 -7.63
CA ALA A 70 -11.12 1.50 -9.07
C ALA A 70 -9.84 1.84 -9.86
N SER A 71 -9.03 2.79 -9.38
CA SER A 71 -7.81 3.24 -10.07
C SER A 71 -6.53 2.87 -9.33
N VAL A 72 -6.59 2.80 -8.01
CA VAL A 72 -5.49 2.50 -7.10
C VAL A 72 -5.71 1.12 -6.50
N MET A 73 -5.13 0.11 -7.14
CA MET A 73 -5.31 -1.27 -6.72
C MET A 73 -4.43 -1.62 -5.53
N ARG A 74 -5.04 -2.26 -4.52
CA ARG A 74 -4.34 -2.87 -3.39
C ARG A 74 -4.28 -4.37 -3.57
N LEU A 75 -3.10 -4.92 -3.30
CA LEU A 75 -2.84 -6.35 -3.35
C LEU A 75 -2.44 -6.82 -1.95
N TYR A 76 -3.00 -7.94 -1.54
CA TYR A 76 -2.60 -8.66 -0.34
C TYR A 76 -1.85 -9.91 -0.78
N ASP A 77 -0.59 -10.04 -0.37
CA ASP A 77 0.31 -11.11 -0.84
C ASP A 77 0.32 -11.27 -2.37
N GLY A 78 0.22 -10.15 -3.09
CA GLY A 78 0.20 -10.13 -4.56
C GLY A 78 -1.17 -10.39 -5.20
N LEU A 79 -2.23 -10.65 -4.42
CA LEU A 79 -3.57 -10.92 -4.92
C LEU A 79 -4.51 -9.74 -4.70
N ARG A 80 -5.34 -9.45 -5.72
CA ARG A 80 -6.41 -8.47 -5.58
C ARG A 80 -7.53 -9.08 -4.73
N GLN A 81 -7.86 -8.40 -3.64
CA GLN A 81 -8.94 -8.83 -2.77
C GLN A 81 -10.31 -8.62 -3.44
N TYR A 82 -11.20 -9.61 -3.30
CA TYR A 82 -12.55 -9.58 -3.86
C TYR A 82 -13.41 -8.54 -3.14
N GLY A 83 -14.22 -7.77 -3.88
CA GLY A 83 -15.05 -6.69 -3.33
C GLY A 83 -14.58 -5.27 -3.71
N GLY A 84 -13.29 -5.08 -4.02
CA GLY A 84 -12.73 -3.92 -4.75
C GLY A 84 -12.81 -2.52 -4.11
N VAL A 85 -13.78 -2.27 -3.22
CA VAL A 85 -14.04 -0.98 -2.55
C VAL A 85 -14.40 -1.28 -1.10
N GLY A 86 -13.75 -0.60 -0.15
CA GLY A 86 -14.09 -0.71 1.27
C GLY A 86 -13.65 -1.98 1.97
N ILE A 87 -12.51 -2.54 1.58
CA ILE A 87 -11.91 -3.64 2.33
C ILE A 87 -11.12 -3.07 3.50
N THR A 88 -11.62 -3.33 4.69
CA THR A 88 -11.00 -2.95 5.98
C THR A 88 -10.37 -4.18 6.60
N PHE A 89 -9.17 -4.03 7.15
CA PHE A 89 -8.51 -5.10 7.89
C PHE A 89 -8.86 -5.04 9.38
N PRO A 90 -8.74 -6.15 10.14
CA PRO A 90 -9.08 -6.19 11.57
C PRO A 90 -8.29 -5.19 12.45
N PHE A 91 -7.20 -4.65 11.92
CA PHE A 91 -6.32 -3.68 12.58
C PHE A 91 -6.46 -2.26 12.00
N ASP A 92 -7.38 -2.04 11.06
CA ASP A 92 -7.71 -0.70 10.56
C ASP A 92 -8.73 0.04 11.47
N THR A 93 -9.07 -0.52 12.64
CA THR A 93 -10.02 0.02 13.63
C THR A 93 -9.35 0.81 14.74
#